data_AF-A0A7R9U8B6-F1
#
_entry.id   AF-A0A7R9U8B6-F1
#
_cell.length_a   1.000
_cell.length_b   1.000
_cell.length_c   1.000
_cell.angle_alpha   90.00
_cell.angle_beta   90.00
_cell.angle_gamma   90.00
#
_symmetry.space_group_name_H-M   'P 1'
#
loop_
_entity.id
_entity.type
_entity.pdbx_description
1 polymer ?
#
loop_
_entity_poly.entity_id
_entity_poly.type
_entity_poly.pdbx_seq_one_letter_code
_entity_poly.pdbx_strand_id
1 'polypeptide(L)'
;MTSAAFSFPILSARELCLCMTDLQISLPEEALAEPSKHKDAVRRCFEAFIELCTDVTREELNQPAFSGLEALNYPELHEESIPALAFFRAVGKLMHTCGVSDFTIGDVLSPSPKRLRKCLSAAINFAKFREERLLLFTELTEERASTMETLAAAQQEKAALQAELDRLKELTAEEDAEIHAERSACESLAEEIEVLNREQARLKGESREKKQLTTNRKEVLAKLVSQLENLAEDRERLRSQVVRSPARERREMSEAEESLERERAEAAEAEKKAKWTAARLAALQGAQDAVQKCAELLDDIAAERTREDEALQEL
;
A
#
# COMPACT_ATOMS: atom_id res chain seq x y z
N MET A 1 -18.34 -7.23 -79.44
CA MET A 1 -19.60 -7.08 -78.66
C MET A 1 -20.53 -6.23 -79.50
N THR A 2 -21.54 -6.85 -80.10
CA THR A 2 -22.57 -6.15 -80.87
C THR A 2 -23.39 -5.29 -79.90
N SER A 3 -23.22 -3.97 -80.00
CA SER A 3 -24.01 -2.99 -79.24
C SER A 3 -25.49 -3.29 -79.44
N ALA A 4 -26.20 -3.66 -78.38
CA ALA A 4 -27.65 -3.62 -78.41
C ALA A 4 -28.04 -2.20 -78.83
N ALA A 5 -28.77 -2.05 -79.93
CA ALA A 5 -29.27 -0.76 -80.35
C ALA A 5 -30.34 -0.35 -79.32
N PHE A 6 -29.95 0.48 -78.34
CA PHE A 6 -30.89 1.11 -77.43
C PHE A 6 -31.90 1.88 -78.29
N SER A 7 -33.15 1.46 -78.25
CA SER A 7 -34.23 2.08 -79.00
C SER A 7 -35.02 2.98 -78.08
N PHE A 8 -35.11 4.26 -78.43
CA PHE A 8 -35.98 5.24 -77.76
C PHE A 8 -37.23 5.47 -78.62
N PRO A 9 -38.38 5.83 -78.00
CA PRO A 9 -39.59 6.15 -78.75
C PRO A 9 -39.39 7.44 -79.55
N ILE A 10 -39.90 7.48 -80.79
CA ILE A 10 -39.91 8.70 -81.60
C ILE A 10 -41.21 9.44 -81.31
N LEU A 11 -41.10 10.61 -80.71
CA LEU A 11 -42.24 11.44 -80.30
C LEU A 11 -42.78 12.24 -81.49
N SER A 12 -44.09 12.43 -81.53
CA SER A 12 -44.75 13.36 -82.45
C SER A 12 -44.39 14.82 -82.12
N ALA A 13 -44.61 15.75 -83.06
CA ALA A 13 -44.31 17.17 -82.82
C ALA A 13 -45.07 17.72 -81.60
N ARG A 14 -46.35 17.32 -81.44
CA ARG A 14 -47.17 17.70 -80.28
C ARG A 14 -46.59 17.17 -78.97
N GLU A 15 -46.21 15.89 -78.93
CA GLU A 15 -45.61 15.29 -77.72
C GLU A 15 -44.25 15.92 -77.37
N LEU A 16 -43.45 16.25 -78.40
CA LEU A 16 -42.22 17.00 -78.20
C LEU A 16 -42.50 18.36 -77.55
N CYS A 17 -43.41 19.16 -78.09
CA CYS A 17 -43.75 20.47 -77.52
C CYS A 17 -44.21 20.38 -76.06
N LEU A 18 -45.02 19.37 -75.73
CA LEU A 18 -45.45 19.12 -74.35
C LEU A 18 -44.25 18.79 -73.45
N CYS A 19 -43.42 17.82 -73.84
CA CYS A 19 -42.24 17.45 -73.05
C CYS A 19 -41.24 18.61 -72.93
N MET A 20 -41.05 19.42 -73.98
CA MET A 20 -40.18 20.61 -73.92
C MET A 20 -40.72 21.64 -72.93
N THR A 21 -42.04 21.81 -72.86
CA THR A 21 -42.68 22.70 -71.88
C THR A 21 -42.46 22.20 -70.46
N ASP A 22 -42.63 20.88 -70.22
CA ASP A 22 -42.38 20.26 -68.91
C ASP A 22 -40.92 20.43 -68.47
N LEU A 23 -39.98 20.28 -69.42
CA LEU A 23 -38.55 20.48 -69.21
C LEU A 23 -38.12 21.95 -69.17
N GLN A 24 -39.05 22.90 -69.33
CA GLN A 24 -38.81 24.34 -69.40
C GLN A 24 -37.86 24.78 -70.54
N ILE A 25 -37.81 24.00 -71.62
CA ILE A 25 -37.00 24.29 -72.82
C ILE A 25 -37.88 24.97 -73.87
N SER A 26 -37.52 26.20 -74.27
CA SER A 26 -38.28 26.95 -75.27
C SER A 26 -37.94 26.52 -76.70
N LEU A 27 -38.91 25.93 -77.40
CA LEU A 27 -38.81 25.62 -78.83
C LEU A 27 -40.19 25.81 -79.51
N PRO A 28 -40.35 26.76 -80.46
CA PRO A 28 -41.62 26.97 -81.16
C PRO A 28 -41.94 25.79 -82.08
N GLU A 29 -43.22 25.47 -82.26
CA GLU A 29 -43.67 24.34 -83.10
C GLU A 29 -43.25 24.53 -84.56
N GLU A 30 -43.18 25.79 -85.03
CA GLU A 30 -42.69 26.16 -86.35
C GLU A 30 -41.21 25.77 -86.53
N ALA A 31 -40.40 25.80 -85.47
CA ALA A 31 -39.01 25.33 -85.52
C ALA A 31 -38.89 23.82 -85.66
N LEU A 32 -39.91 23.03 -85.26
CA LEU A 32 -39.95 21.59 -85.52
C LEU A 32 -40.34 21.29 -86.98
N ALA A 33 -41.19 22.12 -87.57
CA ALA A 33 -41.65 21.99 -88.95
C ALA A 33 -40.60 22.46 -89.97
N GLU A 34 -39.99 23.63 -89.73
CA GLU A 34 -39.00 24.28 -90.61
C GLU A 34 -37.71 24.64 -89.85
N PRO A 35 -36.97 23.65 -89.31
CA PRO A 35 -35.82 23.90 -88.45
C PRO A 35 -34.68 24.67 -89.14
N SER A 36 -34.58 24.60 -90.46
CA SER A 36 -33.58 25.34 -91.25
C SER A 36 -33.76 26.85 -91.19
N LYS A 37 -35.00 27.35 -90.95
CA LYS A 37 -35.30 28.78 -90.76
C LYS A 37 -35.16 29.24 -89.31
N HIS A 38 -35.09 28.30 -88.37
CA HIS A 38 -35.07 28.55 -86.92
C HIS A 38 -33.81 28.01 -86.23
N LYS A 39 -32.65 28.12 -86.89
CA LYS A 39 -31.37 27.53 -86.42
C LYS A 39 -30.98 27.97 -85.01
N ASP A 40 -31.19 29.25 -84.68
CA ASP A 40 -30.86 29.77 -83.35
C ASP A 40 -31.74 29.16 -82.25
N ALA A 41 -33.02 28.90 -82.54
CA ALA A 41 -33.92 28.24 -81.59
C ALA A 41 -33.52 26.77 -81.39
N VAL A 42 -33.14 26.07 -82.46
CA VAL A 42 -32.64 24.69 -82.39
C VAL A 42 -31.33 24.62 -81.60
N ARG A 43 -30.41 25.57 -81.81
CA ARG A 43 -29.16 25.67 -81.05
C ARG A 43 -29.44 25.89 -79.56
N ARG A 44 -30.26 26.88 -79.21
CA ARG A 44 -30.64 27.16 -77.80
C ARG A 44 -31.30 25.95 -77.14
N CYS A 45 -32.11 25.19 -77.88
CA CYS A 45 -32.71 23.97 -77.39
C CYS A 45 -31.66 22.91 -77.00
N PHE A 46 -30.66 22.67 -77.86
CA PHE A 46 -29.56 21.77 -77.51
C PHE A 46 -28.67 22.28 -76.38
N GLU A 47 -28.41 23.59 -76.32
CA GLU A 47 -27.69 24.22 -75.20
C GLU A 47 -28.44 23.98 -73.87
N ALA A 48 -29.77 24.14 -73.86
CA ALA A 48 -30.60 23.86 -72.69
C ALA A 48 -30.56 22.38 -72.27
N PHE A 49 -30.53 21.44 -73.23
CA PHE A 49 -30.35 20.02 -72.89
C PHE A 49 -28.97 19.70 -72.32
N ILE A 50 -27.91 20.35 -72.82
CA ILE A 50 -26.56 20.22 -72.26
C ILE A 50 -26.56 20.71 -70.82
N GLU A 51 -27.07 21.90 -70.58
CA GLU A 51 -27.16 22.51 -69.25
C GLU A 51 -27.98 21.61 -68.30
N LEU A 52 -29.18 21.19 -68.70
CA LEU A 52 -30.02 20.30 -67.90
C LEU A 52 -29.33 18.97 -67.53
N CYS A 53 -28.55 18.39 -68.44
CA CYS A 53 -27.97 17.07 -68.24
C CYS A 53 -26.59 17.10 -67.56
N THR A 54 -25.84 18.19 -67.68
CA THR A 54 -24.43 18.28 -67.29
C THR A 54 -24.11 19.43 -66.33
N ASP A 55 -25.09 20.30 -66.06
CA ASP A 55 -24.95 21.55 -65.29
C ASP A 55 -23.90 22.53 -65.86
N VAL A 56 -23.49 22.36 -67.13
CA VAL A 56 -22.60 23.27 -67.84
C VAL A 56 -23.42 24.34 -68.55
N THR A 57 -23.23 25.61 -68.19
CA THR A 57 -24.05 26.70 -68.74
C THR A 57 -23.64 27.05 -70.16
N ARG A 58 -24.52 27.78 -70.86
CA ARG A 58 -24.20 28.37 -72.16
C ARG A 58 -23.00 29.31 -72.10
N GLU A 59 -22.84 30.10 -71.02
CA GLU A 59 -21.66 30.96 -70.90
C GLU A 59 -20.38 30.13 -70.77
N GLU A 60 -20.38 29.10 -69.93
CA GLU A 60 -19.23 28.21 -69.73
C GLU A 60 -18.86 27.48 -71.02
N LEU A 61 -19.85 27.03 -71.79
CA LEU A 61 -19.63 26.37 -73.07
C LEU A 61 -19.04 27.31 -74.14
N ASN A 62 -19.32 28.60 -74.05
CA ASN A 62 -18.77 29.61 -74.94
C ASN A 62 -17.40 30.15 -74.47
N GLN A 63 -16.94 29.80 -73.27
CA GLN A 63 -15.61 30.18 -72.80
C GLN A 63 -14.55 29.26 -73.42
N PRO A 64 -13.46 29.81 -74.00
CA PRO A 64 -12.36 29.00 -74.47
C PRO A 64 -11.62 28.35 -73.30
N ALA A 65 -11.28 27.07 -73.45
CA ALA A 65 -10.41 26.42 -72.48
C ALA A 65 -9.02 27.06 -72.49
N PHE A 66 -8.60 27.64 -71.36
CA PHE A 66 -7.33 28.36 -71.24
C PHE A 66 -6.11 27.55 -71.70
N SER A 67 -6.10 26.23 -71.46
CA SER A 67 -5.04 25.32 -71.88
C SER A 67 -4.88 25.18 -73.40
N GLY A 68 -5.93 25.50 -74.17
CA GLY A 68 -5.90 25.45 -75.65
C GLY A 68 -5.55 26.79 -76.30
N LEU A 69 -5.61 27.90 -75.54
CA LEU A 69 -5.33 29.24 -76.07
C LEU A 69 -3.85 29.44 -76.38
N GLU A 70 -2.95 28.83 -75.60
CA GLU A 70 -1.49 28.87 -75.84
C GLU A 70 -1.07 28.22 -77.16
N ALA A 71 -1.92 27.34 -77.72
CA ALA A 71 -1.66 26.67 -78.99
C ALA A 71 -2.06 27.51 -80.22
N LEU A 72 -2.71 28.66 -80.02
CA LEU A 72 -3.20 29.54 -81.09
C LEU A 72 -2.36 30.81 -81.17
N ASN A 73 -1.83 31.11 -82.35
CA ASN A 73 -1.03 32.33 -82.58
C ASN A 73 -1.87 33.62 -82.57
N TYR A 74 -3.18 33.51 -82.88
CA TYR A 74 -4.13 34.63 -82.95
C TYR A 74 -5.51 34.19 -82.40
N PRO A 75 -5.66 34.04 -81.08
CA PRO A 75 -6.92 33.60 -80.45
C PRO A 75 -8.15 34.45 -80.81
N GLU A 76 -7.96 35.75 -81.00
CA GLU A 76 -9.00 36.73 -81.35
C GLU A 76 -9.71 36.43 -82.68
N LEU A 77 -9.03 35.77 -83.63
CA LEU A 77 -9.64 35.37 -84.90
C LEU A 77 -10.61 34.18 -84.75
N HIS A 78 -10.64 33.56 -83.58
CA HIS A 78 -11.39 32.34 -83.33
C HIS A 78 -12.51 32.51 -82.28
N GLU A 79 -12.86 33.75 -81.94
CA GLU A 79 -13.93 34.09 -80.98
C GLU A 79 -15.27 33.41 -81.30
N GLU A 80 -15.62 33.23 -82.58
CA GLU A 80 -16.85 32.53 -82.98
C GLU A 80 -16.64 31.02 -83.22
N SER A 81 -15.45 30.64 -83.70
CA SER A 81 -15.17 29.26 -84.13
C SER A 81 -14.96 28.31 -82.95
N ILE A 82 -14.28 28.76 -81.89
CA ILE A 82 -14.01 27.95 -80.70
C ILE A 82 -15.32 27.59 -79.98
N PRO A 83 -16.21 28.54 -79.66
CA PRO A 83 -17.50 28.22 -79.06
C PRO A 83 -18.38 27.32 -79.93
N ALA A 84 -18.39 27.54 -81.25
CA ALA A 84 -19.14 26.70 -82.17
C ALA A 84 -18.67 25.22 -82.17
N LEU A 85 -17.35 25.01 -82.12
CA LEU A 85 -16.77 23.66 -82.00
C LEU A 85 -16.97 23.05 -80.61
N ALA A 86 -16.90 23.85 -79.55
CA ALA A 86 -17.19 23.40 -78.19
C ALA A 86 -18.65 22.93 -78.07
N PHE A 87 -19.59 23.73 -78.57
CA PHE A 87 -21.00 23.38 -78.67
C PHE A 87 -21.21 22.09 -79.47
N PHE A 88 -20.63 22.00 -80.68
CA PHE A 88 -20.76 20.80 -81.52
C PHE A 88 -20.23 19.53 -80.83
N ARG A 89 -19.09 19.63 -80.14
CA ARG A 89 -18.54 18.52 -79.37
C ARG A 89 -19.43 18.14 -78.19
N ALA A 90 -19.98 19.12 -77.47
CA ALA A 90 -20.86 18.87 -76.34
C ALA A 90 -22.16 18.19 -76.77
N VAL A 91 -22.84 18.72 -77.80
CA VAL A 91 -24.07 18.10 -78.31
C VAL A 91 -23.78 16.74 -78.94
N GLY A 92 -22.66 16.55 -79.63
CA GLY A 92 -22.26 15.26 -80.19
C GLY A 92 -22.06 14.20 -79.12
N LYS A 93 -21.39 14.56 -78.01
CA LYS A 93 -21.24 13.67 -76.83
C LYS A 93 -22.60 13.36 -76.19
N LEU A 94 -23.44 14.38 -75.98
CA LEU A 94 -24.78 14.20 -75.44
C LEU A 94 -25.60 13.24 -76.31
N MET A 95 -25.65 13.48 -77.63
CA MET A 95 -26.39 12.64 -78.57
C MET A 95 -25.89 11.21 -78.60
N HIS A 96 -24.57 11.00 -78.52
CA HIS A 96 -23.98 9.67 -78.39
C HIS A 96 -24.49 8.95 -77.13
N THR A 97 -24.48 9.63 -75.99
CA THR A 97 -25.02 9.11 -74.72
C THR A 97 -26.53 8.82 -74.80
N CYS A 98 -27.29 9.66 -75.52
CA CYS A 98 -28.72 9.45 -75.77
C CYS A 98 -29.02 8.31 -76.76
N GLY A 99 -28.01 7.66 -77.34
CA GLY A 99 -28.17 6.55 -78.30
C GLY A 99 -28.19 6.96 -79.78
N VAL A 100 -27.83 8.20 -80.10
CA VAL A 100 -27.66 8.72 -81.48
C VAL A 100 -26.17 8.83 -81.79
N SER A 101 -25.59 7.75 -82.30
CA SER A 101 -24.15 7.66 -82.61
C SER A 101 -23.74 8.32 -83.93
N ASP A 102 -24.68 8.59 -84.82
CA ASP A 102 -24.47 9.14 -86.16
C ASP A 102 -24.72 10.66 -86.24
N PHE A 103 -24.63 11.39 -85.12
CA PHE A 103 -24.82 12.84 -85.09
C PHE A 103 -23.71 13.59 -85.83
N THR A 104 -24.08 14.48 -86.74
CA THR A 104 -23.12 15.19 -87.61
C THR A 104 -23.27 16.70 -87.49
N ILE A 105 -22.27 17.45 -87.98
CA ILE A 105 -22.35 18.92 -88.01
C ILE A 105 -23.51 19.44 -88.87
N GLY A 106 -23.93 18.65 -89.87
CA GLY A 106 -25.12 18.95 -90.68
C GLY A 106 -26.41 18.97 -89.87
N ASP A 107 -26.48 18.20 -88.78
CA ASP A 107 -27.64 18.19 -87.87
C ASP A 107 -27.79 19.51 -87.09
N VAL A 108 -26.71 20.29 -86.99
CA VAL A 108 -26.69 21.62 -86.36
C VAL A 108 -26.84 22.72 -87.42
N LEU A 109 -26.07 22.66 -88.50
CA LEU A 109 -26.01 23.75 -89.49
C LEU A 109 -27.18 23.74 -90.48
N SER A 110 -27.72 22.57 -90.76
CA SER A 110 -28.80 22.34 -91.72
C SER A 110 -29.76 21.25 -91.21
N PRO A 111 -30.41 21.47 -90.04
CA PRO A 111 -31.27 20.47 -89.43
C PRO A 111 -32.43 20.12 -90.37
N SER A 112 -32.72 18.83 -90.51
CA SER A 112 -33.94 18.36 -91.19
C SER A 112 -35.04 18.03 -90.17
N PRO A 113 -36.34 18.23 -90.48
CA PRO A 113 -37.43 18.02 -89.52
C PRO A 113 -37.45 16.61 -88.92
N LYS A 114 -37.24 15.59 -89.76
CA LYS A 114 -37.22 14.19 -89.32
C LYS A 114 -36.04 13.89 -88.39
N ARG A 115 -34.88 14.45 -88.71
CA ARG A 115 -33.62 14.21 -87.97
C ARG A 115 -33.61 14.94 -86.64
N LEU A 116 -34.06 16.20 -86.63
CA LEU A 116 -34.22 16.97 -85.40
C LEU A 116 -35.20 16.27 -84.44
N ARG A 117 -36.37 15.82 -84.94
CA ARG A 117 -37.34 15.06 -84.13
C ARG A 117 -36.72 13.82 -83.49
N LYS A 118 -35.91 13.05 -84.22
CA LYS A 118 -35.19 11.89 -83.68
C LYS A 118 -34.22 12.30 -82.57
N CYS A 119 -33.42 13.34 -82.78
CA CYS A 119 -32.45 13.82 -81.79
C CYS A 119 -33.14 14.32 -80.51
N LEU A 120 -34.21 15.11 -80.65
CA LEU A 120 -34.97 15.62 -79.51
C LEU A 120 -35.71 14.50 -78.76
N SER A 121 -36.26 13.51 -79.47
CA SER A 121 -36.87 12.34 -78.81
C SER A 121 -35.86 11.56 -77.97
N ALA A 122 -34.63 11.40 -78.50
CA ALA A 122 -33.53 10.76 -77.77
C ALA A 122 -33.14 11.57 -76.53
N ALA A 123 -32.99 12.88 -76.67
CA ALA A 123 -32.64 13.80 -75.59
C ALA A 123 -33.68 13.80 -74.46
N ILE A 124 -34.97 13.87 -74.80
CA ILE A 124 -36.06 13.82 -73.83
C ILE A 124 -36.08 12.48 -73.10
N ASN A 125 -35.91 11.37 -73.82
CA ASN A 125 -35.87 10.05 -73.22
C ASN A 125 -34.73 9.93 -72.20
N PHE A 126 -33.54 10.45 -72.55
CA PHE A 126 -32.41 10.48 -71.64
C PHE A 126 -32.66 11.40 -70.43
N ALA A 127 -33.20 12.59 -70.64
CA ALA A 127 -33.51 13.54 -69.56
C ALA A 127 -34.48 12.94 -68.54
N LYS A 128 -35.56 12.29 -69.00
CA LYS A 128 -36.52 11.59 -68.13
C LYS A 128 -35.87 10.45 -67.35
N PHE A 129 -35.05 9.63 -68.02
CA PHE A 129 -34.32 8.56 -67.35
C PHE A 129 -33.34 9.11 -66.28
N ARG A 130 -32.63 10.20 -66.58
CA ARG A 130 -31.74 10.87 -65.63
C ARG A 130 -32.52 11.37 -64.41
N GLU A 131 -33.67 12.00 -64.61
CA GLU A 131 -34.50 12.52 -63.51
C GLU A 131 -34.98 11.40 -62.58
N GLU A 132 -35.44 10.28 -63.12
CA GLU A 132 -35.80 9.10 -62.32
C GLU A 132 -34.62 8.53 -61.53
N ARG A 133 -33.41 8.53 -62.12
CA ARG A 133 -32.19 8.07 -61.44
C ARG A 133 -31.67 9.07 -60.42
N LEU A 134 -31.87 10.37 -60.64
CA LEU A 134 -31.39 11.43 -59.78
C LEU A 134 -32.06 11.36 -58.40
N LEU A 135 -33.36 11.06 -58.33
CA LEU A 135 -34.07 10.85 -57.06
C LEU A 135 -33.39 9.79 -56.18
N LEU A 136 -33.12 8.61 -56.76
CA LEU A 136 -32.42 7.54 -56.07
C LEU A 136 -31.00 7.96 -55.66
N PHE A 137 -30.30 8.70 -56.52
CA PHE A 137 -28.95 9.15 -56.23
C PHE A 137 -28.91 10.18 -55.09
N THR A 138 -29.90 11.06 -55.01
CA THR A 138 -30.07 12.03 -53.92
C THR A 138 -30.27 11.30 -52.59
N GLU A 139 -31.17 10.32 -52.52
CA GLU A 139 -31.40 9.52 -51.30
C GLU A 139 -30.11 8.83 -50.82
N LEU A 140 -29.39 8.17 -51.75
CA LEU A 140 -28.11 7.52 -51.43
C LEU A 140 -27.03 8.52 -51.01
N THR A 141 -27.05 9.73 -51.57
CA THR A 141 -26.09 10.79 -51.22
C THR A 141 -26.36 11.33 -49.82
N GLU A 142 -27.64 11.52 -49.46
CA GLU A 142 -28.06 11.94 -48.11
C GLU A 142 -27.73 10.88 -47.07
N GLU A 143 -28.03 9.60 -47.34
CA GLU A 143 -27.69 8.48 -46.45
C GLU A 143 -26.17 8.38 -46.23
N ARG A 144 -25.39 8.52 -47.31
CA ARG A 144 -23.93 8.55 -47.23
C ARG A 144 -23.45 9.74 -46.39
N ALA A 145 -24.01 10.94 -46.58
CA ALA A 145 -23.61 12.12 -45.82
C ALA A 145 -23.86 11.93 -44.32
N SER A 146 -25.04 11.43 -43.95
CA SER A 146 -25.39 11.08 -42.57
C SER A 146 -24.45 10.01 -41.96
N THR A 147 -24.13 8.98 -42.74
CA THR A 147 -23.18 7.94 -42.31
C THR A 147 -21.77 8.50 -42.11
N MET A 148 -21.33 9.43 -42.96
CA MET A 148 -20.03 10.09 -42.80
C MET A 148 -19.99 11.00 -41.57
N GLU A 149 -21.07 11.70 -41.26
CA GLU A 149 -21.18 12.54 -40.05
C GLU A 149 -21.12 11.70 -38.77
N THR A 150 -21.88 10.61 -38.71
CA THR A 150 -21.85 9.67 -37.57
C THR A 150 -20.48 9.02 -37.39
N LEU A 151 -19.80 8.65 -38.48
CA LEU A 151 -18.43 8.13 -38.43
C LEU A 151 -17.46 9.17 -37.86
N ALA A 152 -17.55 10.43 -38.30
CA ALA A 152 -16.70 11.51 -37.81
C ALA A 152 -16.92 11.74 -36.30
N ALA A 153 -18.17 11.77 -35.85
CA ALA A 153 -18.50 11.91 -34.43
C ALA A 153 -17.95 10.74 -33.58
N ALA A 154 -18.12 9.50 -34.03
CA ALA A 154 -17.61 8.32 -33.35
C ALA A 154 -16.07 8.29 -33.29
N GLN A 155 -15.39 8.76 -34.34
CA GLN A 155 -13.93 8.88 -34.36
C GLN A 155 -13.44 9.94 -33.36
N GLN A 156 -14.14 11.06 -33.25
CA GLN A 156 -13.83 12.10 -32.27
C GLN A 156 -14.04 11.61 -30.84
N GLU A 157 -15.13 10.92 -30.56
CA GLU A 157 -15.42 10.32 -29.24
C GLU A 157 -14.35 9.28 -28.87
N LYS A 158 -14.00 8.39 -29.80
CA LYS A 158 -12.94 7.41 -29.61
C LYS A 158 -11.61 8.09 -29.24
N ALA A 159 -11.24 9.16 -29.94
CA ALA A 159 -10.00 9.88 -29.66
C ALA A 159 -10.02 10.52 -28.25
N ALA A 160 -11.15 11.10 -27.84
CA ALA A 160 -11.31 11.68 -26.52
C ALA A 160 -11.22 10.61 -25.41
N LEU A 161 -11.93 9.48 -25.58
CA LEU A 161 -11.89 8.36 -24.62
C LEU A 161 -10.49 7.74 -24.52
N GLN A 162 -9.77 7.63 -25.64
CA GLN A 162 -8.41 7.13 -25.64
C GLN A 162 -7.47 8.04 -24.85
N ALA A 163 -7.56 9.36 -25.05
CA ALA A 163 -6.76 10.33 -24.31
C ALA A 163 -7.04 10.28 -22.79
N GLU A 164 -8.32 10.15 -22.40
CA GLU A 164 -8.68 10.02 -20.98
C GLU A 164 -8.17 8.71 -20.38
N LEU A 165 -8.26 7.61 -21.14
CA LEU A 165 -7.75 6.31 -20.70
C LEU A 165 -6.23 6.32 -20.51
N ASP A 166 -5.49 7.01 -21.39
CA ASP A 166 -4.05 7.15 -21.27
C ASP A 166 -3.67 8.01 -20.04
N ARG A 167 -4.41 9.11 -19.80
CA ARG A 167 -4.26 9.92 -18.58
C ARG A 167 -4.51 9.12 -17.30
N LEU A 168 -5.59 8.31 -17.27
CA LEU A 168 -5.91 7.48 -16.11
C LEU A 168 -4.83 6.42 -15.85
N LYS A 169 -4.25 5.84 -16.90
CA LYS A 169 -3.13 4.91 -16.76
C LYS A 169 -1.89 5.56 -16.18
N GLU A 170 -1.56 6.78 -16.60
CA GLU A 170 -0.45 7.54 -16.03
C GLU A 170 -0.67 7.80 -14.55
N LEU A 171 -1.88 8.26 -14.17
CA LEU A 171 -2.24 8.49 -12.77
C LEU A 171 -2.14 7.21 -11.93
N THR A 172 -2.70 6.10 -12.40
CA THR A 172 -2.62 4.82 -11.70
C THR A 172 -1.19 4.33 -11.57
N ALA A 173 -0.34 4.53 -12.58
CA ALA A 173 1.08 4.16 -12.50
C ALA A 173 1.84 5.00 -11.45
N GLU A 174 1.52 6.29 -11.32
CA GLU A 174 2.06 7.17 -10.28
C GLU A 174 1.59 6.73 -8.88
N GLU A 175 0.29 6.47 -8.71
CA GLU A 175 -0.30 5.98 -7.46
C GLU A 175 0.29 4.62 -7.05
N ASP A 176 0.44 3.68 -7.99
CA ASP A 176 1.04 2.37 -7.74
C ASP A 176 2.51 2.48 -7.29
N ALA A 177 3.26 3.42 -7.86
CA ALA A 177 4.64 3.69 -7.46
C ALA A 177 4.72 4.27 -6.03
N GLU A 178 3.82 5.19 -5.68
CA GLU A 178 3.73 5.75 -4.33
C GLU A 178 3.32 4.69 -3.30
N ILE A 179 2.31 3.88 -3.61
CA ILE A 179 1.88 2.75 -2.77
C ILE A 179 3.03 1.76 -2.56
N HIS A 180 3.79 1.45 -3.61
CA HIS A 180 4.93 0.54 -3.50
C HIS A 180 6.04 1.13 -2.61
N ALA A 181 6.35 2.42 -2.75
CA ALA A 181 7.35 3.08 -1.92
C ALA A 181 6.94 3.07 -0.43
N GLU A 182 5.69 3.41 -0.13
CA GLU A 182 5.17 3.43 1.24
C GLU A 182 5.10 2.02 1.86
N ARG A 183 4.73 1.00 1.06
CA ARG A 183 4.78 -0.41 1.51
C ARG A 183 6.19 -0.84 1.86
N SER A 184 7.17 -0.51 1.02
CA SER A 184 8.58 -0.85 1.28
C SER A 184 9.11 -0.15 2.55
N ALA A 185 8.73 1.11 2.78
CA ALA A 185 9.05 1.82 4.01
C ALA A 185 8.39 1.17 5.25
N CYS A 186 7.12 0.80 5.15
CA CYS A 186 6.41 0.06 6.21
C CYS A 186 7.09 -1.28 6.54
N GLU A 187 7.51 -2.03 5.52
CA GLU A 187 8.23 -3.30 5.70
C GLU A 187 9.57 -3.09 6.42
N SER A 188 10.36 -2.10 6.00
CA SER A 188 11.63 -1.76 6.67
C SER A 188 11.43 -1.35 8.13
N LEU A 189 10.40 -0.54 8.42
CA LEU A 189 10.07 -0.15 9.79
C LEU A 189 9.60 -1.33 10.63
N ALA A 190 8.85 -2.27 10.04
CA ALA A 190 8.42 -3.48 10.72
C ALA A 190 9.61 -4.37 11.12
N GLU A 191 10.60 -4.52 10.22
CA GLU A 191 11.86 -5.22 10.51
C GLU A 191 12.64 -4.53 11.65
N GLU A 192 12.75 -3.20 11.61
CA GLU A 192 13.43 -2.42 12.65
C GLU A 192 12.75 -2.59 14.02
N ILE A 193 11.42 -2.52 14.05
CA ILE A 193 10.62 -2.77 15.26
C ILE A 193 10.89 -4.18 15.80
N GLU A 194 11.00 -5.19 14.94
CA GLU A 194 11.31 -6.55 15.37
C GLU A 194 12.70 -6.64 16.02
N VAL A 195 13.71 -6.03 15.41
CA VAL A 195 15.08 -5.96 15.95
C VAL A 195 15.08 -5.26 17.31
N LEU A 196 14.45 -4.09 17.41
CA LEU A 196 14.36 -3.32 18.66
C LEU A 196 13.60 -4.08 19.75
N ASN A 197 12.56 -4.83 19.40
CA ASN A 197 11.83 -5.67 20.35
C ASN A 197 12.70 -6.82 20.89
N ARG A 198 13.50 -7.48 20.04
CA ARG A 198 14.46 -8.50 20.49
C ARG A 198 15.51 -7.90 21.42
N GLU A 199 16.03 -6.72 21.09
CA GLU A 199 17.00 -6.02 21.95
C GLU A 199 16.38 -5.58 23.29
N GLN A 200 15.16 -5.05 23.27
CA GLN A 200 14.42 -4.70 24.49
C GLN A 200 14.22 -5.92 25.39
N ALA A 201 13.85 -7.07 24.82
CA ALA A 201 13.70 -8.32 25.57
C ALA A 201 15.03 -8.77 26.20
N ARG A 202 16.13 -8.70 25.45
CA ARG A 202 17.49 -8.99 25.95
C ARG A 202 17.86 -8.09 27.13
N LEU A 203 17.73 -6.78 26.97
CA LEU A 203 18.04 -5.80 28.02
C LEU A 203 17.16 -5.96 29.27
N LYS A 204 15.88 -6.30 29.11
CA LYS A 204 14.98 -6.64 30.23
C LYS A 204 15.48 -7.89 30.98
N GLY A 205 15.94 -8.91 30.25
CA GLY A 205 16.56 -10.11 30.82
C GLY A 205 17.79 -9.77 31.68
N GLU A 206 18.74 -9.03 31.10
CA GLU A 206 19.95 -8.60 31.80
C GLU A 206 19.66 -7.73 33.03
N SER A 207 18.68 -6.82 32.91
CA SER A 207 18.24 -5.99 34.03
C SER A 207 17.67 -6.82 35.18
N ARG A 208 16.88 -7.87 34.87
CA ARG A 208 16.35 -8.80 35.87
C ARG A 208 17.46 -9.59 36.54
N GLU A 209 18.42 -10.09 35.77
CA GLU A 209 19.58 -10.81 36.30
C GLU A 209 20.43 -9.93 37.23
N LYS A 210 20.77 -8.70 36.80
CA LYS A 210 21.50 -7.73 37.63
C LYS A 210 20.74 -7.38 38.92
N LYS A 211 19.42 -7.25 38.86
CA LYS A 211 18.58 -7.05 40.06
C LYS A 211 18.67 -8.25 41.00
N GLN A 212 18.57 -9.48 40.49
CA GLN A 212 18.69 -10.70 41.29
C GLN A 212 20.08 -10.79 41.96
N LEU A 213 21.15 -10.55 41.20
CA LEU A 213 22.52 -10.49 41.72
C LEU A 213 22.66 -9.43 42.82
N THR A 214 22.04 -8.27 42.65
CA THR A 214 22.06 -7.20 43.65
C THR A 214 21.35 -7.62 44.93
N THR A 215 20.18 -8.26 44.82
CA THR A 215 19.44 -8.79 45.98
C THR A 215 20.25 -9.86 46.70
N ASN A 216 20.78 -10.85 45.98
CA ASN A 216 21.61 -11.91 46.55
C ASN A 216 22.85 -11.33 47.25
N ARG A 217 23.52 -10.33 46.64
CA ARG A 217 24.66 -9.64 47.27
C ARG A 217 24.27 -8.89 48.53
N LYS A 218 23.10 -8.24 48.57
CA LYS A 218 22.58 -7.59 49.78
C LYS A 218 22.32 -8.59 50.89
N GLU A 219 21.75 -9.75 50.58
CA GLU A 219 21.52 -10.83 51.57
C GLU A 219 22.84 -11.38 52.12
N VAL A 220 23.81 -11.66 51.25
CA VAL A 220 25.15 -12.10 51.68
C VAL A 220 25.82 -11.04 52.53
N LEU A 221 25.72 -9.76 52.16
CA LEU A 221 26.26 -8.66 52.93
C LEU A 221 25.60 -8.54 54.31
N ALA A 222 24.28 -8.65 54.40
CA ALA A 222 23.57 -8.66 55.68
C ALA A 222 24.01 -9.83 56.58
N LYS A 223 24.20 -11.02 55.99
CA LYS A 223 24.71 -12.19 56.72
C LYS A 223 26.14 -11.95 57.24
N LEU A 224 27.03 -11.40 56.41
CA LEU A 224 28.41 -11.07 56.81
C LEU A 224 28.45 -10.00 57.90
N VAL A 225 27.60 -8.97 57.82
CA VAL A 225 27.48 -7.94 58.86
C VAL A 225 27.06 -8.57 60.19
N SER A 226 26.01 -9.40 60.20
CA SER A 226 25.59 -10.11 61.41
C SER A 226 26.68 -11.04 61.95
N GLN A 227 27.42 -11.74 61.08
CA GLN A 227 28.56 -12.56 61.50
C GLN A 227 29.69 -11.72 62.11
N LEU A 228 29.99 -10.54 61.55
CA LEU A 228 30.97 -9.62 62.11
C LEU A 228 30.54 -9.07 63.46
N GLU A 229 29.26 -8.75 63.64
CA GLU A 229 28.70 -8.33 64.92
C GLU A 229 28.84 -9.44 65.97
N ASN A 230 28.43 -10.68 65.65
CA ASN A 230 28.59 -11.84 66.54
C ASN A 230 30.06 -12.08 66.90
N LEU A 231 30.97 -12.02 65.92
CA LEU A 231 32.41 -12.18 66.17
C LEU A 231 32.98 -11.02 67.01
N ALA A 232 32.46 -9.80 66.86
CA ALA A 232 32.85 -8.67 67.69
C ALA A 232 32.38 -8.83 69.14
N GLU A 233 31.17 -9.34 69.36
CA GLU A 233 30.66 -9.72 70.69
C GLU A 233 31.49 -10.85 71.31
N ASP A 234 31.77 -11.91 70.53
CA ASP A 234 32.63 -13.01 70.98
C ASP A 234 34.04 -12.54 71.31
N ARG A 235 34.60 -11.63 70.51
CA ARG A 235 35.90 -11.00 70.79
C ARG A 235 35.85 -10.24 72.11
N GLU A 236 34.80 -9.46 72.38
CA GLU A 236 34.69 -8.71 73.63
C GLU A 236 34.47 -9.63 74.84
N ARG A 237 33.68 -10.69 74.68
CA ARG A 237 33.51 -11.75 75.69
C ARG A 237 34.82 -12.48 76.00
N LEU A 238 35.56 -12.88 74.97
CA LEU A 238 36.87 -13.52 75.17
C LEU A 238 37.86 -12.54 75.78
N ARG A 239 37.86 -11.27 75.35
CA ARG A 239 38.72 -10.21 75.93
C ARG A 239 38.42 -9.96 77.41
N SER A 240 37.17 -10.10 77.85
CA SER A 240 36.82 -10.00 79.27
C SER A 240 37.23 -11.23 80.08
N GLN A 241 37.36 -12.40 79.44
CA GLN A 241 37.87 -13.65 80.04
C GLN A 241 39.40 -13.75 80.05
N VAL A 242 40.11 -12.93 79.28
CA VAL A 242 41.57 -12.86 79.35
C VAL A 242 42.00 -12.13 80.62
N VAL A 243 42.77 -12.83 81.46
CA VAL A 243 43.38 -12.32 82.69
C VAL A 243 44.14 -11.03 82.39
N ARG A 244 43.61 -9.90 82.86
CA ARG A 244 44.14 -8.55 82.57
C ARG A 244 45.50 -8.28 83.21
N SER A 245 45.90 -9.06 84.23
CA SER A 245 47.22 -9.00 84.84
C SER A 245 47.62 -10.37 85.43
N PRO A 246 48.37 -11.18 84.67
CA PRO A 246 48.86 -12.48 85.14
C PRO A 246 49.72 -12.40 86.40
N ALA A 247 50.34 -11.24 86.67
CA ALA A 247 51.12 -11.00 87.88
C ALA A 247 50.25 -10.89 89.14
N ARG A 248 49.02 -10.37 89.00
CA ARG A 248 48.10 -10.19 90.13
C ARG A 248 47.45 -11.51 90.54
N GLU A 249 46.98 -12.30 89.59
CA GLU A 249 46.41 -13.62 89.91
C GLU A 249 47.46 -14.63 90.42
N ARG A 250 48.72 -14.56 89.94
CA ARG A 250 49.80 -15.38 90.53
C ARG A 250 50.12 -14.97 91.98
N ARG A 251 50.01 -13.69 92.31
CA ARG A 251 50.12 -13.22 93.70
C ARG A 251 48.95 -13.72 94.55
N GLU A 252 47.72 -13.56 94.07
CA GLU A 252 46.53 -14.03 94.79
C GLU A 252 46.54 -15.56 94.97
N MET A 253 46.98 -16.35 93.98
CA MET A 253 47.18 -17.79 94.14
C MET A 253 48.31 -18.13 95.12
N SER A 254 49.45 -17.44 95.07
CA SER A 254 50.56 -17.67 96.01
C SER A 254 50.17 -17.31 97.45
N GLU A 255 49.40 -16.23 97.64
CA GLU A 255 48.85 -15.83 98.95
C GLU A 255 47.81 -16.85 99.44
N ALA A 256 46.98 -17.40 98.55
CA ALA A 256 46.04 -18.46 98.88
C ALA A 256 46.75 -19.79 99.22
N GLU A 257 47.82 -20.14 98.52
CA GLU A 257 48.66 -21.31 98.83
C GLU A 257 49.36 -21.16 100.18
N GLU A 258 49.92 -19.98 100.48
CA GLU A 258 50.47 -19.67 101.80
C GLU A 258 49.41 -19.74 102.89
N SER A 259 48.20 -19.22 102.65
CA SER A 259 47.09 -19.30 103.60
C SER A 259 46.64 -20.74 103.85
N LEU A 260 46.60 -21.58 102.81
CA LEU A 260 46.22 -22.98 102.91
C LEU A 260 47.26 -23.80 103.70
N GLU A 261 48.55 -23.57 103.47
CA GLU A 261 49.60 -24.22 104.26
C GLU A 261 49.61 -23.75 105.72
N ARG A 262 49.26 -22.48 105.98
CA ARG A 262 49.08 -21.97 107.34
C ARG A 262 47.93 -22.68 108.06
N GLU A 263 46.77 -22.81 107.41
CA GLU A 263 45.62 -23.54 107.98
C GLU A 263 45.96 -25.02 108.24
N ARG A 264 46.73 -25.67 107.36
CA ARG A 264 47.18 -27.06 107.56
C ARG A 264 48.10 -27.19 108.78
N ALA A 265 49.03 -26.26 108.97
CA ALA A 265 49.92 -26.25 110.11
C ALA A 265 49.16 -26.02 111.43
N GLU A 266 48.20 -25.11 111.44
CA GLU A 266 47.33 -24.86 112.60
C GLU A 266 46.44 -26.07 112.93
N ALA A 267 45.88 -26.73 111.92
CA ALA A 267 45.10 -27.96 112.10
C ALA A 267 45.97 -29.09 112.70
N ALA A 268 47.21 -29.25 112.25
CA ALA A 268 48.13 -30.25 112.79
C ALA A 268 48.55 -29.96 114.24
N GLU A 269 48.73 -28.68 114.61
CA GLU A 269 48.95 -28.28 116.01
C GLU A 269 47.73 -28.53 116.89
N ALA A 270 46.54 -28.19 116.41
CA ALA A 270 45.29 -28.44 117.13
C ALA A 270 45.08 -29.93 117.38
N GLU A 271 45.41 -30.79 116.40
CA GLU A 271 45.34 -32.25 116.55
C GLU A 271 46.32 -32.78 117.60
N LYS A 272 47.56 -32.25 117.63
CA LYS A 272 48.54 -32.56 118.70
C LYS A 272 48.04 -32.16 120.08
N LYS A 273 47.48 -30.95 120.22
CA LYS A 273 46.91 -30.47 121.49
C LYS A 273 45.73 -31.34 121.93
N ALA A 274 44.86 -31.74 121.01
CA ALA A 274 43.73 -32.63 121.28
C ALA A 274 44.18 -34.02 121.78
N LYS A 275 45.23 -34.60 121.18
CA LYS A 275 45.80 -35.88 121.65
C LYS A 275 46.43 -35.76 123.05
N TRP A 276 47.09 -34.65 123.34
CA TRP A 276 47.69 -34.39 124.67
C TRP A 276 46.62 -34.21 125.76
N THR A 277 45.56 -33.45 125.49
CA THR A 277 44.46 -33.27 126.45
C THR A 277 43.70 -34.58 126.67
N ALA A 278 43.48 -35.40 125.64
CA ALA A 278 42.87 -36.71 125.79
C ALA A 278 43.68 -37.64 126.71
N ALA A 279 45.01 -37.69 126.54
CA ALA A 279 45.89 -38.48 127.40
C ALA A 279 45.86 -38.00 128.87
N ARG A 280 45.80 -36.68 129.09
CA ARG A 280 45.73 -36.07 130.42
C ARG A 280 44.37 -36.30 131.10
N LEU A 281 43.28 -36.32 130.34
CA LEU A 281 41.95 -36.66 130.84
C LEU A 281 41.90 -38.11 131.34
N ALA A 282 42.46 -39.05 130.56
CA ALA A 282 42.54 -40.46 130.95
C ALA A 282 43.34 -40.69 132.24
N ALA A 283 44.44 -39.95 132.43
CA ALA A 283 45.23 -40.00 133.66
C ALA A 283 44.47 -39.46 134.88
N LEU A 284 43.70 -38.39 134.72
CA LEU A 284 42.86 -37.83 135.78
C LEU A 284 41.69 -38.76 136.15
N GLN A 285 41.10 -39.44 135.18
CA GLN A 285 40.06 -40.45 135.42
C GLN A 285 40.59 -41.65 136.21
N GLY A 286 41.80 -42.14 135.88
CA GLY A 286 42.46 -43.18 136.66
C GLY A 286 42.76 -42.75 138.11
N ALA A 287 43.09 -41.47 138.33
CA ALA A 287 43.28 -40.93 139.68
C ALA A 287 41.95 -40.81 140.44
N GLN A 288 40.86 -40.43 139.76
CA GLN A 288 39.53 -40.36 140.35
C GLN A 288 39.03 -41.73 140.81
N ASP A 289 39.20 -42.78 139.99
CA ASP A 289 38.79 -44.15 140.35
C ASP A 289 39.58 -44.68 141.57
N ALA A 290 40.85 -44.30 141.71
CA ALA A 290 41.67 -44.67 142.86
C ALA A 290 41.20 -43.97 144.15
N VAL A 291 40.84 -42.68 144.07
CA VAL A 291 40.28 -41.93 145.20
C VAL A 291 38.93 -42.48 145.62
N GLN A 292 38.09 -42.87 144.65
CA GLN A 292 36.78 -43.46 144.93
C GLN A 292 36.92 -44.81 145.68
N LYS A 293 37.87 -45.67 145.27
CA LYS A 293 38.19 -46.90 146.01
C LYS A 293 38.71 -46.65 147.42
N CYS A 294 39.52 -45.60 147.62
CA CYS A 294 39.98 -45.23 148.95
C CYS A 294 38.85 -44.72 149.84
N ALA A 295 37.84 -44.05 149.28
CA ALA A 295 36.66 -43.61 150.03
C ALA A 295 35.81 -44.81 150.48
N GLU A 296 35.59 -45.80 149.61
CA GLU A 296 34.87 -47.04 149.95
C GLU A 296 35.57 -47.81 151.09
N LEU A 297 36.91 -47.92 151.03
CA LEU A 297 37.70 -48.55 152.10
C LEU A 297 37.64 -47.80 153.43
N LEU A 298 37.48 -46.46 153.41
CA LEU A 298 37.33 -45.65 154.61
C LEU A 298 35.94 -45.82 155.24
N ASP A 299 34.90 -45.95 154.42
CA ASP A 299 33.54 -46.26 154.89
C ASP A 299 33.46 -47.65 155.52
N ASP A 300 34.15 -48.64 154.96
CA ASP A 300 34.23 -50.00 155.53
C ASP A 300 34.95 -50.02 156.90
N ILE A 301 36.06 -49.27 157.04
CA ILE A 301 36.78 -49.14 158.32
C ILE A 301 35.95 -48.37 159.36
N ALA A 302 35.21 -47.35 158.94
CA ALA A 302 34.30 -46.63 159.81
C ALA A 302 33.18 -47.54 160.34
N ALA A 303 32.66 -48.44 159.50
CA ALA A 303 31.65 -49.42 159.88
C ALA A 303 32.17 -50.53 160.81
N GLU A 304 33.44 -50.95 160.70
CA GLU A 304 34.04 -51.86 161.68
C GLU A 304 34.26 -51.18 163.04
N ARG A 305 34.65 -49.91 163.04
CA ARG A 305 34.90 -49.15 164.27
C ARG A 305 33.64 -48.92 165.11
N THR A 306 32.49 -48.71 164.48
CA THR A 306 31.19 -48.65 165.20
C THR A 306 30.79 -50.01 165.78
N ARG A 307 31.11 -51.13 165.12
CA ARG A 307 30.88 -52.48 165.71
C ARG A 307 31.80 -52.76 166.89
N GLU A 308 33.02 -52.23 166.88
CA GLU A 308 33.98 -52.41 167.98
C GLU A 308 33.59 -51.58 169.22
N ASP A 309 33.11 -50.35 169.03
CA ASP A 309 32.62 -49.49 170.13
C ASP A 309 31.34 -50.04 170.78
N GLU A 310 30.46 -50.70 170.00
CA GLU A 310 29.26 -51.37 170.54
C GLU A 310 29.60 -52.64 171.34
N ALA A 311 30.69 -53.35 171.01
CA ALA A 311 31.12 -54.55 171.73
C ALA A 311 31.84 -54.23 173.06
N LEU A 312 32.37 -53.02 173.24
CA LEU A 312 33.11 -52.59 174.43
C LEU A 312 32.22 -52.01 175.56
N GLN A 313 30.93 -51.80 175.33
CA GLN A 313 30.00 -51.30 176.35
C GLN A 313 29.19 -52.39 177.09
N GLU A 314 29.35 -53.67 176.75
CA GLU A 314 28.68 -54.81 177.44
C GLU A 314 29.61 -55.65 178.35
N LEU A 315 30.78 -55.15 178.73
CA LEU A 315 31.68 -55.75 179.75
C LEU A 315 31.88 -54.82 180.95
#